data_AF-A0A1F2WG69-F1
#
_entry.id   AF-A0A1F2WG69-F1
#
_cell.length_a   1.000
_cell.length_b   1.000
_cell.length_c   1.000
_cell.angle_alpha   90.00
_cell.angle_beta   90.00
_cell.angle_gamma   90.00
#
_symmetry.space_group_name_H-M   'P 1'
#
loop_
_entity.id
_entity.type
_entity.pdbx_description
1 polymer ?
#
loop_
_entity_poly.entity_id
_entity_poly.type
_entity_poly.pdbx_seq_one_letter_code
_entity_poly.pdbx_strand_id
1 'polypeptide(L)'
;MSLRIIDEYGYPATDKQVVFIDDLFAKRDTATLTDTMRHTLTTLSEMIERAAETDKPIIIQMSRRDASYYIDTLLRCRPINSKKTDELNATLGQLPVSRYALPRKNDPDVWDFFELVERKNGRRFMNRLLGSPGDWRRDYLCAELQIAAARAIALDPRASAVAYAKRHRRCAVCDAPLSHPTSIEFSMGPTCRKRFL
;
A
#
# COMPACT_ATOMS: atom_id res chain seq x y z
N MET A 1 1.72 4.38 12.59
CA MET A 1 2.53 3.23 13.05
C MET A 1 3.86 3.25 12.30
N SER A 2 4.94 3.60 12.99
CA SER A 2 6.31 3.48 12.46
C SER A 2 6.82 2.12 12.91
N LEU A 3 7.09 1.22 11.97
CA LEU A 3 7.79 -0.03 12.27
C LEU A 3 9.19 0.34 12.76
N ARG A 4 9.50 0.05 14.02
CA ARG A 4 10.85 0.24 14.55
C ARG A 4 11.53 -1.12 14.59
N ILE A 5 12.34 -1.38 13.57
CA ILE A 5 13.31 -2.47 13.63
C ILE A 5 14.39 -2.01 14.60
N ILE A 6 14.60 -2.73 15.68
CA ILE A 6 15.73 -2.48 16.60
C ILE A 6 16.68 -3.67 16.55
N ASP A 7 17.97 -3.40 16.65
CA ASP A 7 18.95 -4.47 16.77
C ASP A 7 18.95 -5.11 18.17
N GLU A 8 19.77 -6.13 18.35
CA GLU A 8 19.93 -6.84 19.63
C GLU A 8 20.39 -5.94 20.79
N TYR A 9 20.94 -4.75 20.52
CA TYR A 9 21.39 -3.77 21.51
C TYR A 9 20.37 -2.64 21.72
N GLY A 10 19.21 -2.68 21.05
CA GLY A 10 18.17 -1.68 21.15
C GLY A 10 18.37 -0.46 20.25
N TYR A 11 19.34 -0.47 19.33
CA TYR A 11 19.51 0.62 18.38
C TYR A 11 18.49 0.50 17.24
N PRO A 12 17.76 1.57 16.91
CA PRO A 12 16.82 1.55 15.79
C PRO A 12 17.57 1.46 14.45
N ALA A 13 17.01 0.70 13.52
CA ALA A 13 17.42 0.71 12.13
C ALA A 13 17.30 2.14 11.58
N THR A 14 18.29 2.55 10.81
CA THR A 14 18.28 3.83 10.12
C THR A 14 17.18 3.87 9.06
N ASP A 15 16.65 5.05 8.75
CA ASP A 15 15.66 5.24 7.69
C ASP A 15 16.12 4.63 6.34
N LYS A 16 17.43 4.70 6.06
CA LYS A 16 18.03 4.10 4.85
C LYS A 16 17.91 2.58 4.84
N GLN A 17 18.11 1.92 5.97
CA GLN A 17 17.99 0.47 6.08
C GLN A 17 16.52 0.03 5.93
N VAL A 18 15.59 0.77 6.54
CA VAL A 18 14.15 0.51 6.40
C VAL A 18 13.74 0.64 4.93
N VAL A 19 14.09 1.76 4.28
CA VAL A 19 13.80 1.99 2.85
C VAL A 19 14.41 0.91 1.96
N PHE A 20 15.63 0.45 2.25
CA PHE A 20 16.28 -0.62 1.49
C PHE A 20 15.56 -1.97 1.63
N ILE A 21 15.15 -2.33 2.85
CA ILE A 21 14.41 -3.57 3.11
C ILE A 21 13.05 -3.51 2.42
N ASP A 22 12.34 -2.40 2.53
CA ASP A 22 11.05 -2.19 1.85
C ASP A 22 11.19 -2.30 0.32
N ASP A 23 12.26 -1.71 -0.24
CA ASP A 23 12.57 -1.78 -1.66
C ASP A 23 12.89 -3.22 -2.10
N LEU A 24 13.55 -4.01 -1.27
CA LEU A 24 13.77 -5.43 -1.52
C LEU A 24 12.46 -6.22 -1.53
N PHE A 25 11.60 -6.04 -0.53
CA PHE A 25 10.27 -6.69 -0.52
C PHE A 25 9.44 -6.32 -1.75
N ALA A 26 9.47 -5.05 -2.16
CA ALA A 26 8.73 -4.57 -3.31
C ALA A 26 9.24 -5.09 -4.66
N LYS A 27 10.52 -5.51 -4.75
CA LYS A 27 11.18 -5.94 -6.00
C LYS A 27 11.36 -7.45 -6.13
N ARG A 28 10.98 -8.23 -5.13
CA ARG A 28 11.29 -9.66 -5.06
C ARG A 28 10.03 -10.51 -5.07
N ASP A 29 10.04 -11.57 -5.88
CA ASP A 29 8.95 -12.51 -5.99
C ASP A 29 9.02 -13.51 -4.83
N THR A 30 8.30 -13.22 -3.75
CA THR A 30 8.25 -14.06 -2.55
C THR A 30 7.50 -15.37 -2.77
N ALA A 31 6.79 -15.55 -3.89
CA ALA A 31 6.15 -16.82 -4.22
C ALA A 31 7.16 -17.93 -4.53
N THR A 32 8.42 -17.56 -4.81
CA THR A 32 9.54 -18.48 -5.06
C THR A 32 10.26 -18.93 -3.78
N LEU A 33 9.85 -18.45 -2.61
CA LEU A 33 10.43 -18.84 -1.34
C LEU A 33 10.05 -20.26 -0.95
N THR A 34 10.99 -20.96 -0.30
CA THR A 34 10.73 -22.24 0.36
C THR A 34 9.70 -22.06 1.46
N ASP A 35 8.99 -23.14 1.83
CA ASP A 35 7.94 -23.08 2.85
C ASP A 35 8.46 -22.57 4.19
N THR A 36 9.71 -22.89 4.55
CA THR A 36 10.37 -22.36 5.75
C THR A 36 10.54 -20.84 5.68
N MET A 37 11.08 -20.32 4.58
CA MET A 37 11.31 -18.88 4.39
C MET A 37 9.99 -18.11 4.28
N ARG A 38 8.98 -18.72 3.66
CA ARG A 38 7.62 -18.18 3.59
C ARG A 38 6.99 -18.12 4.97
N HIS A 39 7.07 -19.20 5.75
CA HIS A 39 6.56 -19.21 7.13
C HIS A 39 7.21 -18.14 7.99
N THR A 40 8.52 -17.94 7.87
CA THR A 40 9.20 -16.88 8.62
C THR A 40 8.71 -15.48 8.23
N LEU A 41 8.53 -15.20 6.94
CA LEU A 41 7.96 -13.92 6.48
C LEU A 41 6.49 -13.76 6.84
N THR A 42 5.70 -14.83 6.78
CA THR A 42 4.29 -14.85 7.17
C THR A 42 4.15 -14.58 8.66
N THR A 43 4.96 -15.20 9.51
CA THR A 43 4.98 -14.92 10.96
C THR A 43 5.32 -13.46 11.22
N LEU A 44 6.28 -12.88 10.49
CA LEU A 44 6.62 -11.46 10.57
C LEU A 44 5.44 -10.57 10.13
N SER A 45 4.78 -10.89 9.02
CA SER A 45 3.58 -10.20 8.55
C SER A 45 2.42 -10.31 9.55
N GLU A 46 2.15 -11.48 10.10
CA GLU A 46 1.11 -11.68 11.11
C GLU A 46 1.42 -10.91 12.41
N MET A 47 2.68 -10.87 12.83
CA MET A 47 3.10 -10.03 13.98
C MET A 47 2.87 -8.55 13.68
N ILE A 48 3.14 -8.11 12.45
CA ILE A 48 2.86 -6.74 11.99
C ILE A 48 1.35 -6.46 11.98
N GLU A 49 0.54 -7.39 11.48
CA GLU A 49 -0.92 -7.26 11.42
C GLU A 49 -1.55 -7.23 12.81
N ARG A 50 -1.24 -8.20 13.69
CA ARG A 50 -1.77 -8.25 15.06
C ARG A 50 -1.40 -7.02 15.86
N ALA A 51 -0.18 -6.53 15.70
CA ALA A 51 0.21 -5.33 16.43
C ALA A 51 -0.23 -4.03 15.73
N ALA A 52 -0.70 -4.07 14.48
CA ALA A 52 -1.44 -2.97 13.85
C ALA A 52 -2.87 -2.80 14.41
N GLU A 53 -3.44 -3.85 15.01
CA GLU A 53 -4.69 -3.81 15.79
C GLU A 53 -4.49 -3.16 17.18
N THR A 54 -3.25 -3.13 17.67
CA THR A 54 -2.89 -2.45 18.92
C THR A 54 -2.39 -1.04 18.63
N ASP A 55 -2.80 -0.03 19.40
CA ASP A 55 -2.32 1.36 19.24
C ASP A 55 -0.87 1.58 19.72
N LYS A 56 -0.09 0.49 19.87
CA LYS A 56 1.28 0.50 20.37
C LYS A 56 2.28 0.38 19.21
N PRO A 57 3.42 1.08 19.28
CA PRO A 57 4.46 0.93 18.26
C PRO A 57 5.00 -0.51 18.29
N ILE A 58 5.00 -1.15 17.12
CA ILE A 58 5.60 -2.48 16.94
C ILE A 58 7.11 -2.31 16.93
N ILE A 59 7.74 -2.90 17.94
CA ILE A 59 9.19 -3.01 18.02
C ILE A 59 9.53 -4.44 17.61
N ILE A 60 10.06 -4.59 16.40
CA ILE A 60 10.61 -5.88 15.97
C ILE A 60 12.07 -5.86 16.37
N GLN A 61 12.38 -6.54 17.47
CA GLN A 61 13.76 -6.78 17.87
C GLN A 61 14.29 -7.95 17.07
N MET A 62 15.34 -7.69 16.30
CA MET A 62 15.94 -8.68 15.43
C MET A 62 17.46 -8.61 15.56
N SER A 63 18.11 -9.76 15.71
CA SER A 63 19.57 -9.78 15.75
C SER A 63 20.14 -9.32 14.41
N ARG A 64 21.37 -8.78 14.41
CA ARG A 64 22.03 -8.41 13.14
C ARG A 64 22.17 -9.62 12.21
N ARG A 65 22.34 -10.81 12.81
CA ARG A 65 22.42 -12.09 12.12
C ARG A 65 21.11 -12.42 11.41
N ASP A 66 19.99 -12.32 12.11
CA ASP A 66 18.67 -12.59 11.54
C ASP A 66 18.34 -11.57 10.44
N ALA A 67 18.61 -10.29 10.67
CA ALA A 67 18.43 -9.23 9.67
C ALA A 67 19.18 -9.54 8.37
N SER A 68 20.45 -9.94 8.49
CA SER A 68 21.29 -10.33 7.35
C SER A 68 20.74 -11.57 6.66
N TYR A 69 20.28 -12.56 7.42
CA TYR A 69 19.64 -13.76 6.88
C TYR A 69 18.38 -13.45 6.08
N TYR A 70 17.51 -12.54 6.56
CA TYR A 70 16.32 -12.11 5.80
C TYR A 70 16.70 -11.35 4.53
N ILE A 71 17.67 -10.44 4.60
CA ILE A 71 18.14 -9.70 3.42
C ILE A 71 18.69 -10.68 2.38
N ASP A 72 19.55 -11.61 2.77
CA ASP A 72 20.11 -12.63 1.88
C ASP A 72 19.02 -13.54 1.28
N THR A 73 18.03 -13.90 2.11
CA THR A 73 16.82 -14.63 1.70
C THR A 73 16.06 -13.88 0.62
N LEU A 74 15.79 -12.58 0.82
CA LEU A 74 15.11 -11.73 -0.15
C LEU A 74 15.93 -11.52 -1.42
N LEU A 75 17.25 -11.39 -1.31
CA LEU A 75 18.13 -11.24 -2.46
C LEU A 75 18.19 -12.50 -3.34
N ARG A 76 18.00 -13.68 -2.75
CA ARG A 76 17.89 -14.97 -3.46
C ARG A 76 16.54 -15.16 -4.15
N CYS A 77 15.49 -14.45 -3.74
CA CYS A 77 14.24 -14.45 -4.47
C CYS A 77 14.46 -13.93 -5.90
N ARG A 78 13.74 -14.52 -6.86
CA ARG A 78 13.75 -14.00 -8.22
C ARG A 78 13.31 -12.53 -8.20
N PRO A 79 14.02 -11.63 -8.90
CA PRO A 79 13.50 -10.30 -9.15
C PRO A 79 12.11 -10.42 -9.78
N ILE A 80 11.18 -9.56 -9.38
CA ILE A 80 9.89 -9.48 -10.07
C ILE A 80 10.19 -9.22 -11.55
N ASN A 81 9.71 -10.14 -12.40
CA ASN A 81 10.00 -10.16 -13.81
C ASN A 81 9.68 -8.79 -14.44
N SER A 82 10.55 -8.27 -15.30
CA SER A 82 10.37 -6.94 -15.92
C SER A 82 9.00 -6.80 -16.58
N LYS A 83 8.49 -7.88 -17.18
CA LYS A 83 7.14 -7.94 -17.75
C LYS A 83 6.02 -7.61 -16.75
N LYS A 84 6.07 -8.13 -15.52
CA LYS A 84 5.09 -7.80 -14.46
C LYS A 84 5.22 -6.34 -14.05
N THR A 85 6.44 -5.81 -14.04
CA THR A 85 6.72 -4.39 -13.75
C THR A 85 6.17 -3.48 -14.84
N ASP A 86 6.36 -3.84 -16.11
CA ASP A 86 5.87 -3.09 -17.26
C ASP A 86 4.34 -3.08 -17.30
N GLU A 87 3.71 -4.23 -17.03
CA GLU A 87 2.26 -4.34 -16.90
C GLU A 87 1.70 -3.49 -15.75
N LEU A 88 2.34 -3.55 -14.58
CA LEU A 88 1.95 -2.73 -13.43
C LEU A 88 2.04 -1.24 -13.78
N ASN A 89 3.17 -0.81 -14.35
CA ASN A 89 3.37 0.58 -14.75
C ASN A 89 2.35 1.02 -15.81
N ALA A 90 2.05 0.17 -16.79
CA ALA A 90 1.03 0.46 -17.81
C ALA A 90 -0.36 0.62 -17.18
N THR A 91 -0.74 -0.28 -16.27
CA THR A 91 -2.04 -0.24 -15.59
C THR A 91 -2.16 1.00 -14.69
N LEU A 92 -1.15 1.27 -13.86
CA LEU A 92 -1.14 2.45 -12.98
C LEU A 92 -1.06 3.77 -13.77
N GLY A 93 -0.42 3.78 -14.94
CA GLY A 93 -0.31 4.95 -15.81
C GLY A 93 -1.65 5.44 -16.35
N GLN A 94 -2.63 4.55 -16.48
CA GLN A 94 -3.98 4.88 -16.96
C GLN A 94 -4.89 5.45 -15.87
N LEU A 95 -4.53 5.25 -14.59
CA LEU A 95 -5.35 5.67 -13.46
C LEU A 95 -5.00 7.09 -13.00
N PRO A 96 -5.99 7.97 -12.75
CA PRO A 96 -5.73 9.27 -12.15
C PRO A 96 -5.12 9.15 -10.74
N VAL A 97 -4.15 9.99 -10.38
CA VAL A 97 -3.66 10.05 -8.99
C VAL A 97 -4.81 10.48 -8.06
N SER A 98 -5.26 9.54 -7.21
CA SER A 98 -6.43 9.68 -6.34
C SER A 98 -6.43 8.59 -5.25
N ARG A 99 -7.38 8.70 -4.32
CA ARG A 99 -7.80 7.61 -3.44
C ARG A 99 -9.00 6.87 -4.04
N TYR A 100 -9.09 5.61 -3.69
CA TYR A 100 -10.09 4.67 -4.20
C TYR A 100 -10.60 3.79 -3.08
N ALA A 101 -11.83 3.28 -3.22
CA ALA A 101 -12.38 2.26 -2.34
C ALA A 101 -12.93 1.11 -3.19
N LEU A 102 -12.57 -0.13 -2.83
CA LEU A 102 -13.08 -1.35 -3.44
C LEU A 102 -13.78 -2.20 -2.37
N PRO A 103 -14.93 -2.81 -2.66
CA PRO A 103 -15.53 -3.79 -1.76
C PRO A 103 -14.69 -5.07 -1.74
N ARG A 104 -14.62 -5.75 -0.59
CA ARG A 104 -13.98 -7.08 -0.52
C ARG A 104 -14.84 -8.09 -1.25
N LYS A 105 -14.19 -8.99 -2.01
CA LYS A 105 -14.88 -10.02 -2.81
C LYS A 105 -15.80 -10.92 -1.97
N ASN A 106 -15.38 -11.23 -0.74
CA ASN A 106 -16.10 -12.16 0.15
C ASN A 106 -17.08 -11.44 1.09
N ASP A 107 -16.98 -10.12 1.21
CA ASP A 107 -17.80 -9.31 2.12
C ASP A 107 -17.97 -7.91 1.52
N PRO A 108 -19.05 -7.67 0.77
CA PRO A 108 -19.31 -6.38 0.12
C PRO A 108 -19.52 -5.21 1.10
N ASP A 109 -19.79 -5.49 2.37
CA ASP A 109 -19.97 -4.47 3.41
C ASP A 109 -18.62 -4.01 3.97
N VAL A 110 -17.55 -4.80 3.76
CA VAL A 110 -16.17 -4.45 4.11
C VAL A 110 -15.43 -3.89 2.91
N TRP A 111 -14.74 -2.77 3.12
CA TRP A 111 -14.07 -2.01 2.06
C TRP A 111 -12.59 -1.89 2.31
N ASP A 112 -11.81 -2.06 1.25
CA ASP A 112 -10.40 -1.74 1.23
C ASP A 112 -10.18 -0.40 0.52
N PHE A 113 -9.32 0.42 1.12
CA PHE A 113 -9.00 1.76 0.64
C PHE A 113 -7.61 1.77 0.04
N PHE A 114 -7.44 2.51 -1.04
CA PHE A 114 -6.18 2.57 -1.78
C PHE A 114 -5.84 4.02 -2.11
N GLU A 115 -4.54 4.32 -2.23
CA GLU A 115 -4.03 5.60 -2.70
C GLU A 115 -3.03 5.35 -3.83
N LEU A 116 -3.32 5.92 -5.00
CA LEU A 116 -2.37 5.99 -6.09
C LEU A 116 -1.54 7.26 -5.93
N VAL A 117 -0.24 7.11 -5.74
CA VAL A 117 0.72 8.23 -5.62
C VAL A 117 1.66 8.25 -6.82
N GLU A 118 2.05 9.45 -7.25
CA GLU A 118 3.09 9.65 -8.26
C GLU A 118 4.33 10.24 -7.59
N ARG A 119 5.49 9.61 -7.80
CA ARG A 119 6.78 10.09 -7.28
C ARG A 119 7.42 11.08 -8.26
N LYS A 120 8.44 11.81 -7.78
CA LYS A 120 9.18 12.81 -8.57
C LYS A 120 9.76 12.29 -9.90
N ASN A 121 10.01 10.99 -10.01
CA ASN A 121 10.50 10.35 -11.23
C ASN A 121 9.38 9.89 -12.19
N GLY A 122 8.13 10.33 -11.97
CA GLY A 122 6.96 9.95 -12.75
C GLY A 122 6.44 8.54 -12.48
N ARG A 123 7.12 7.74 -11.63
CA ARG A 123 6.64 6.40 -11.28
C ARG A 123 5.45 6.48 -10.34
N ARG A 124 4.46 5.64 -10.60
CA ARG A 124 3.25 5.52 -9.79
C ARG A 124 3.29 4.28 -8.92
N PHE A 125 2.71 4.38 -7.74
CA PHE A 125 2.63 3.29 -6.75
C PHE A 125 1.24 3.27 -6.13
N MET A 126 0.71 2.08 -5.92
CA MET A 126 -0.54 1.89 -5.20
C MET A 126 -0.24 1.46 -3.76
N ASN A 127 -0.69 2.25 -2.80
CA ASN A 127 -0.65 1.90 -1.39
C ASN A 127 -2.06 1.49 -0.93
N ARG A 128 -2.14 0.60 0.05
CA ARG A 128 -3.36 0.39 0.81
C ARG A 128 -3.42 1.43 1.94
N LEU A 129 -4.61 1.93 2.24
CA LEU A 129 -4.84 2.86 3.34
C LEU A 129 -5.50 2.12 4.51
N LEU A 130 -4.90 2.24 5.69
CA LEU A 130 -5.40 1.68 6.95
C LEU A 130 -5.72 2.82 7.92
N GLY A 131 -6.84 2.73 8.63
CA GLY A 131 -7.29 3.74 9.59
C GLY A 131 -8.43 4.61 9.05
N SER A 132 -8.33 5.93 9.23
CA SER A 132 -9.38 6.89 8.86
C SER A 132 -8.81 8.19 8.28
N PRO A 133 -9.62 9.00 7.57
CA PRO A 133 -9.15 10.25 6.99
C PRO A 133 -8.54 11.21 8.01
N GLY A 134 -7.33 11.68 7.73
CA GLY A 134 -6.52 12.50 8.65
C GLY A 134 -5.47 11.71 9.43
N ASP A 135 -5.65 10.39 9.58
CA ASP A 135 -4.69 9.48 10.23
C ASP A 135 -4.49 8.21 9.38
N TRP A 136 -4.38 8.40 8.06
CA TRP A 136 -4.13 7.30 7.15
C TRP A 136 -2.72 6.74 7.36
N ARG A 137 -2.64 5.46 7.72
CA ARG A 137 -1.42 4.67 7.59
C ARG A 137 -1.37 4.10 6.18
N ARG A 138 -0.23 4.29 5.50
CA ARG A 138 0.02 3.71 4.18
C ARG A 138 0.68 2.37 4.37
N ASP A 139 0.03 1.34 3.88
CA ASP A 139 0.53 -0.03 3.83
C ASP A 139 0.98 -0.34 2.40
N TYR A 140 2.20 -0.87 2.28
CA TYR A 140 2.81 -1.15 0.98
C TYR A 140 2.31 -2.49 0.46
N LEU A 141 1.77 -2.49 -0.75
CA LEU A 141 1.30 -3.71 -1.40
C LEU A 141 2.43 -4.35 -2.21
N CYS A 142 2.51 -5.68 -2.20
CA CYS A 142 3.34 -6.40 -3.16
C CYS A 142 2.84 -6.16 -4.59
N ALA A 143 3.69 -6.36 -5.60
CA ALA A 143 3.36 -6.04 -6.99
C ALA A 143 2.08 -6.75 -7.48
N GLU A 144 1.85 -7.99 -7.05
CA GLU A 144 0.65 -8.76 -7.45
C GLU A 144 -0.64 -8.13 -6.93
N LEU A 145 -0.64 -7.70 -5.66
CA LEU A 145 -1.78 -6.99 -5.07
C LEU A 145 -1.96 -5.60 -5.68
N GLN A 146 -0.88 -4.89 -6.01
CA GLN A 146 -0.98 -3.62 -6.74
C GLN A 146 -1.61 -3.82 -8.12
N ILE A 147 -1.21 -4.84 -8.88
CA ILE A 147 -1.80 -5.17 -10.19
C ILE A 147 -3.28 -5.52 -10.02
N ALA A 148 -3.62 -6.37 -9.05
CA ALA A 148 -5.00 -6.78 -8.80
C ALA A 148 -5.90 -5.59 -8.44
N ALA A 149 -5.47 -4.73 -7.51
CA ALA A 149 -6.19 -3.53 -7.11
C ALA A 149 -6.31 -2.54 -8.28
N ALA A 150 -5.22 -2.30 -9.01
CA ALA A 150 -5.21 -1.40 -10.17
C ALA A 150 -6.16 -1.86 -11.28
N ARG A 151 -6.18 -3.16 -11.60
CA ARG A 151 -7.12 -3.74 -12.57
C ARG A 151 -8.57 -3.59 -12.12
N ALA A 152 -8.87 -3.84 -10.85
CA ALA A 152 -10.22 -3.66 -10.32
C ALA A 152 -10.67 -2.19 -10.39
N ILE A 153 -9.79 -1.25 -10.04
CA ILE A 153 -10.06 0.20 -10.16
C ILE A 153 -10.22 0.60 -11.62
N ALA A 154 -9.43 0.05 -12.54
CA ALA A 154 -9.46 0.38 -13.97
C ALA A 154 -10.80 0.05 -14.65
N LEU A 155 -11.62 -0.85 -14.08
CA LEU A 155 -12.97 -1.13 -14.57
C LEU A 155 -13.89 0.10 -14.46
N ASP A 156 -13.83 0.83 -13.35
CA ASP A 156 -14.51 2.10 -13.17
C ASP A 156 -13.75 2.98 -12.15
N PRO A 157 -12.74 3.76 -12.62
CA PRO A 157 -11.93 4.57 -11.73
C PRO A 157 -12.76 5.65 -11.02
N ARG A 158 -13.77 6.18 -11.71
CA ARG A 158 -14.62 7.25 -11.18
C ARG A 158 -15.52 6.72 -10.08
N ALA A 159 -16.21 5.59 -10.28
CA ALA A 159 -17.05 5.00 -9.25
C ALA A 159 -16.23 4.60 -8.02
N SER A 160 -15.03 4.04 -8.21
CA SER A 160 -14.13 3.67 -7.11
C SER A 160 -13.68 4.88 -6.29
N ALA A 161 -13.41 6.02 -6.94
CA ALA A 161 -13.06 7.27 -6.24
C ALA A 161 -14.28 7.91 -5.55
N VAL A 162 -15.45 7.89 -6.19
CA VAL A 162 -16.73 8.32 -5.58
C VAL A 162 -17.06 7.47 -4.34
N ALA A 163 -16.80 6.16 -4.39
CA ALA A 163 -17.02 5.25 -3.28
C ALA A 163 -16.16 5.60 -2.06
N TYR A 164 -14.88 5.98 -2.26
CA TYR A 164 -14.03 6.53 -1.20
C TYR A 164 -14.65 7.80 -0.62
N ALA A 165 -15.02 8.74 -1.49
CA ALA A 165 -15.47 10.04 -1.07
C ALA A 165 -16.79 10.02 -0.29
N LYS A 166 -17.74 9.15 -0.68
CA LYS A 166 -19.00 8.96 0.04
C LYS A 166 -18.78 8.39 1.44
N ARG A 167 -17.89 7.41 1.58
CA ARG A 167 -17.59 6.77 2.88
C ARG A 167 -16.98 7.74 3.88
N HIS A 168 -16.13 8.64 3.39
CA HIS A 168 -15.36 9.52 4.25
C HIS A 168 -15.85 10.96 4.27
N ARG A 169 -16.81 11.34 3.39
CA ARG A 169 -17.26 12.71 3.16
C ARG A 169 -16.12 13.68 2.82
N ARG A 170 -15.11 13.18 2.08
CA ARG A 170 -13.93 13.94 1.65
C ARG A 170 -13.63 13.69 0.19
N CYS A 171 -13.05 14.67 -0.50
CA CYS A 171 -12.67 14.54 -1.90
C CYS A 171 -11.62 13.43 -2.07
N ALA A 172 -11.85 12.47 -2.97
CA ALA A 172 -10.92 11.38 -3.21
C ALA A 172 -9.53 11.83 -3.69
N VAL A 173 -9.44 12.98 -4.37
CA VAL A 173 -8.19 13.50 -4.93
C VAL A 173 -7.40 14.30 -3.88
N CYS A 174 -7.96 15.41 -3.39
CA CYS A 174 -7.26 16.34 -2.50
C CYS A 174 -7.50 16.10 -1.00
N ASP A 175 -8.35 15.13 -0.64
CA ASP A 175 -8.76 14.85 0.74
C ASP A 175 -9.42 16.04 1.47
N ALA A 176 -9.85 17.10 0.77
CA ALA A 176 -10.59 18.18 1.41
C ALA A 176 -12.01 17.72 1.82
N PRO A 177 -12.53 18.15 2.99
CA PRO A 177 -13.93 17.90 3.36
C PRO A 177 -14.90 18.42 2.29
N LEU A 178 -15.95 17.63 2.01
CA LEU A 178 -16.99 18.03 1.06
C LEU A 178 -18.09 18.80 1.81
N SER A 179 -18.07 20.12 1.70
CA SER A 179 -19.03 21.01 2.39
C SER A 179 -20.06 21.64 1.46
N HIS A 180 -19.71 21.89 0.19
CA HIS A 180 -20.63 22.50 -0.77
C HIS A 180 -21.57 21.45 -1.40
N PRO A 181 -22.87 21.77 -1.61
CA PRO A 181 -23.85 20.83 -2.15
C PRO A 181 -23.41 20.14 -3.45
N THR A 182 -22.84 20.91 -4.38
CA THR A 182 -22.30 20.38 -5.64
C THR A 182 -21.15 19.41 -5.40
N SER A 183 -20.24 19.74 -4.50
CA SER A 183 -19.11 18.85 -4.16
C SER A 183 -19.58 17.57 -3.48
N ILE A 184 -20.65 17.63 -2.68
CA ILE A 184 -21.28 16.48 -2.02
C ILE A 184 -21.94 15.58 -3.08
N GLU A 185 -22.75 16.15 -3.96
CA GLU A 185 -23.44 15.44 -5.06
C GLU A 185 -22.44 14.69 -5.96
N PHE A 186 -21.41 15.40 -6.44
CA PHE A 186 -20.37 14.80 -7.29
C PHE A 186 -19.33 14.00 -6.51
N SER A 187 -19.39 14.01 -5.17
CA SER A 187 -18.42 13.39 -4.27
C SER A 187 -16.97 13.81 -4.53
N MET A 188 -16.76 14.97 -5.15
CA MET A 188 -15.46 15.53 -5.52
C MET A 188 -15.55 17.04 -5.67
N GLY A 189 -14.44 17.73 -5.40
CA GLY A 189 -14.33 19.17 -5.70
C GLY A 189 -14.38 19.47 -7.20
N PRO A 190 -14.80 20.70 -7.60
CA PRO A 190 -15.02 21.07 -9.00
C PRO A 190 -13.76 21.05 -9.87
N THR A 191 -12.58 21.26 -9.27
CA THR A 191 -11.29 21.13 -9.96
C THR A 191 -10.85 19.67 -10.04
N CYS A 192 -11.13 18.88 -9.00
CA CYS A 192 -10.70 17.49 -8.89
C CYS A 192 -11.45 16.56 -9.85
N ARG A 193 -12.75 16.80 -10.07
CA ARG A 193 -13.58 16.00 -11.00
C ARG A 193 -13.04 15.98 -12.43
N LYS A 194 -12.32 17.02 -12.85
CA LYS A 194 -11.74 17.12 -14.20
C LYS A 194 -10.68 16.04 -14.48
N ARG A 195 -10.18 15.36 -13.43
CA ARG A 195 -9.23 14.24 -13.57
C ARG A 195 -9.90 12.93 -14.00
N PHE A 196 -11.23 12.88 -14.02
CA PHE A 196 -12.04 11.70 -14.32
C PHE A 196 -13.00 11.93 -15.50
N LEU A 197 -12.79 13.02 -16.26
CA LEU A 197 -13.46 13.33 -17.51
C LEU A 197 -12.54 12.96 -18.67
#